data_AF-A0A7W0PLQ7-F1
#
_entry.id   AF-A0A7W0PLQ7-F1
#
_cell.length_a   1.000
_cell.length_b   1.000
_cell.length_c   1.000
_cell.angle_alpha   90.00
_cell.angle_beta   90.00
_cell.angle_gamma   90.00
#
_symmetry.space_group_name_H-M   'P 1'
#
loop_
_entity.id
_entity.type
_entity.pdbx_description
1 polymer ?
#
loop_
_entity_poly.entity_id
_entity_poly.type
_entity_poly.pdbx_seq_one_letter_code
_entity_poly.pdbx_strand_id
1 'polypeptide(L)'
;MSPDENSTKLTPRFRREERHEFRYQLSILIAEAFSWLFWLIPRGVRYAIADRVGDAFRRMTRTYRDNVEANIAQALHLPQSSPEVISAARSVFRTSARNFTDLITMPRQSRHSLLDSLHVIEGDWQTIEDAIAAGKGVIFVLGHLGAFDLVGQVFWARGYKLTIVTGRT
;
A
#
# COMPACT_ATOMS: atom_id res chain seq x y z
N MET A 1 -31.91 0.00 47.23
CA MET A 1 -31.79 0.98 46.14
C MET A 1 -30.34 1.44 46.13
N SER A 2 -29.67 1.18 45.00
CA SER A 2 -28.24 1.35 44.61
C SER A 2 -27.51 2.63 45.07
N PRO A 3 -26.19 2.80 44.79
CA PRO A 3 -25.15 1.88 44.27
C PRO A 3 -23.78 2.05 44.98
N ASP A 4 -22.77 1.24 44.66
CA ASP A 4 -21.43 1.76 44.31
C ASP A 4 -20.54 0.65 43.75
N GLU A 5 -20.67 0.50 42.44
CA GLU A 5 -19.88 -0.34 41.56
C GLU A 5 -18.65 0.45 41.12
N ASN A 6 -17.56 0.40 41.91
CA ASN A 6 -16.32 1.07 41.54
C ASN A 6 -15.46 0.16 40.64
N SER A 7 -15.98 -0.09 39.43
CA SER A 7 -15.25 -0.68 38.31
C SER A 7 -14.25 0.34 37.77
N THR A 8 -13.02 0.26 38.27
CA THR A 8 -11.88 1.02 37.76
C THR A 8 -11.62 0.60 36.32
N LYS A 9 -12.13 1.39 35.37
CA LYS A 9 -11.78 1.25 33.94
C LYS A 9 -10.27 1.44 33.79
N LEU A 10 -9.53 0.34 33.71
CA LEU A 10 -8.14 0.32 33.28
C LEU A 10 -8.10 0.91 31.87
N THR A 11 -7.73 2.19 31.77
CA THR A 11 -7.37 2.78 30.49
C THR A 11 -6.18 1.99 29.97
N PRO A 12 -6.25 1.35 28.79
CA PRO A 12 -5.09 0.67 28.24
C PRO A 12 -3.98 1.73 28.08
N ARG A 13 -2.94 1.63 28.91
CA ARG A 13 -1.73 2.45 28.77
C ARG A 13 -1.06 2.01 27.48
N PHE A 14 -1.40 2.67 26.38
CA PHE A 14 -0.61 2.60 25.16
C PHE A 14 0.80 3.08 25.53
N ARG A 15 1.76 2.15 25.52
CA ARG A 15 3.19 2.47 25.72
C ARG A 15 3.56 3.54 24.69
N ARG A 16 3.77 4.78 25.14
CA ARG A 16 4.35 5.84 24.30
C ARG A 16 5.77 5.37 23.94
N GLU A 17 6.05 5.25 22.65
CA GLU A 17 7.41 5.03 22.18
C GLU A 17 8.29 6.20 22.64
N GLU A 18 9.37 5.91 23.35
CA GLU A 18 10.51 6.83 23.38
C GLU A 18 11.16 6.78 22.01
N ARG A 19 10.73 7.67 21.12
CA ARG A 19 11.41 7.88 19.85
C ARG A 19 12.75 8.52 20.16
N HIS A 20 13.83 7.85 19.82
CA HIS A 20 15.13 8.50 19.71
C HIS A 20 15.03 9.53 18.59
N GLU A 21 14.67 10.76 18.93
CA GLU A 21 14.38 11.86 18.01
C GLU A 21 15.43 11.99 16.91
N PHE A 22 16.71 11.84 17.25
CA PHE A 22 17.79 11.87 16.27
C PHE A 22 17.68 10.79 15.18
N ARG A 23 17.43 9.53 15.57
CA ARG A 23 17.27 8.41 14.61
C ARG A 23 16.03 8.60 13.75
N TYR A 24 14.96 9.13 14.34
CA TYR A 24 13.72 9.43 13.65
C TYR A 24 13.91 10.54 12.61
N GLN A 25 14.47 11.68 12.99
CA GLN A 25 14.76 12.79 12.08
C GLN A 25 15.72 12.37 10.96
N LEU A 26 16.76 11.61 11.29
CA LEU A 26 17.69 11.07 10.29
C LEU A 26 16.97 10.14 9.30
N SER A 27 16.07 9.28 9.76
CA SER A 27 15.31 8.39 8.89
C SER A 27 14.38 9.17 7.94
N ILE A 28 13.76 10.25 8.41
CA ILE A 28 12.93 11.14 7.59
C ILE A 28 13.79 11.82 6.52
N LEU A 29 14.94 12.38 6.91
CA LEU A 29 15.85 13.05 5.97
C LEU A 29 16.32 12.09 4.86
N ILE A 30 16.67 10.86 5.23
CA ILE A 30 17.05 9.82 4.26
C ILE A 30 15.88 9.51 3.32
N ALA A 31 14.67 9.31 3.86
CA ALA A 31 13.48 9.03 3.05
C ALA A 31 13.15 10.19 2.09
N GLU A 32 13.23 11.44 2.56
CA GLU A 32 13.00 12.63 1.75
C GLU A 32 14.03 12.79 0.63
N ALA A 33 15.32 12.56 0.94
CA ALA A 33 16.39 12.60 -0.05
C ALA A 33 16.23 11.49 -1.10
N PHE A 34 15.87 10.28 -0.66
CA PHE A 34 15.61 9.16 -1.56
C PHE A 34 14.39 9.41 -2.45
N SER A 35 13.33 9.99 -1.88
CA SER A 35 12.14 10.42 -2.61
C SER A 35 12.49 11.45 -3.69
N TRP A 36 13.29 12.47 -3.37
CA TRP A 36 13.79 13.46 -4.33
C TRP A 36 14.59 12.81 -5.46
N LEU A 37 15.55 11.95 -5.12
CA LEU A 37 16.41 11.29 -6.09
C LEU A 37 15.58 10.49 -7.10
N PHE A 38 14.62 9.70 -6.62
CA PHE A 38 13.72 8.94 -7.49
C PHE A 38 12.78 9.84 -8.28
N TRP A 39 12.25 10.90 -7.67
CA TRP A 39 11.31 11.80 -8.34
C TRP A 39 11.90 12.46 -9.60
N LEU A 40 13.20 12.79 -9.57
CA LEU A 40 13.94 13.37 -10.71
C LEU A 40 14.08 12.41 -11.91
N ILE A 41 14.02 11.10 -11.68
CA ILE A 41 14.14 10.09 -12.75
C ILE A 41 12.81 10.02 -13.51
N PRO A 42 12.77 10.13 -14.85
CA PRO A 42 11.51 10.01 -15.61
C PRO A 42 10.77 8.69 -15.34
N ARG A 43 9.43 8.72 -15.28
CA ARG A 43 8.59 7.56 -14.91
C ARG A 43 8.91 6.30 -15.71
N GLY A 44 9.08 6.41 -17.03
CA GLY A 44 9.40 5.26 -17.89
C GLY A 44 10.73 4.60 -17.52
N VAL A 45 11.75 5.41 -17.20
CA VAL A 45 13.07 4.91 -16.76
C VAL A 45 12.95 4.27 -15.38
N ARG A 46 12.22 4.90 -14.45
CA ARG A 46 11.96 4.31 -13.13
C ARG A 46 11.31 2.92 -13.24
N TYR A 47 10.28 2.78 -14.07
CA TYR A 47 9.59 1.50 -14.25
C TYR A 47 10.46 0.47 -14.95
N ALA A 48 11.30 0.88 -15.91
CA ALA A 48 12.28 -0.02 -16.51
C ALA A 48 13.28 -0.54 -15.46
N ILE A 49 13.78 0.34 -14.56
CA ILE A 49 14.65 -0.06 -13.45
C ILE A 49 13.90 -1.00 -12.50
N ALA A 50 12.68 -0.63 -12.09
CA ALA A 50 11.85 -1.44 -11.21
C ALA A 50 11.59 -2.85 -11.78
N ASP A 51 11.36 -2.96 -13.09
CA ASP A 51 11.19 -4.26 -13.75
C ASP A 51 12.44 -5.13 -13.67
N ARG A 52 13.64 -4.54 -13.83
CA ARG A 52 14.91 -5.27 -13.70
C ARG A 52 15.16 -5.67 -12.26
N VAL A 53 14.84 -4.80 -11.30
CA VAL A 53 14.93 -5.10 -9.87
C VAL A 53 13.98 -6.24 -9.50
N GLY A 54 12.73 -6.21 -9.97
CA GLY A 54 11.76 -7.29 -9.76
C GLY A 54 12.22 -8.61 -10.37
N ASP A 55 12.73 -8.59 -11.60
CA ASP A 55 13.30 -9.78 -12.27
C ASP A 55 14.51 -10.34 -11.49
N ALA A 56 15.40 -9.48 -10.99
CA ALA A 56 16.55 -9.87 -10.19
C ALA A 56 16.12 -10.45 -8.84
N PHE A 57 15.20 -9.78 -8.14
CA PHE A 57 14.70 -10.22 -6.85
C PHE A 57 14.03 -11.58 -6.95
N ARG A 58 13.20 -11.80 -7.99
CA ARG A 58 12.60 -13.11 -8.28
C ARG A 58 13.65 -14.22 -8.45
N ARG A 59 14.78 -13.92 -9.10
CA ARG A 59 15.87 -14.90 -9.32
C ARG A 59 16.64 -15.20 -8.04
N MET A 60 16.86 -14.18 -7.21
CA MET A 60 17.67 -14.27 -5.99
C MET A 60 16.88 -14.85 -4.80
N THR A 61 15.56 -14.70 -4.79
CA THR A 61 14.71 -15.07 -3.64
C THR A 61 13.88 -16.31 -3.92
N ARG A 62 14.52 -17.48 -3.93
CA ARG A 62 13.88 -18.76 -4.25
C ARG A 62 12.61 -19.01 -3.42
N THR A 63 12.66 -18.84 -2.10
CA THR A 63 11.51 -19.09 -1.22
C THR A 63 10.32 -18.19 -1.55
N TYR A 64 10.55 -16.89 -1.77
CA TYR A 64 9.49 -15.96 -2.13
C TYR A 64 8.90 -16.28 -3.51
N ARG A 65 9.76 -16.59 -4.48
CA ARG A 65 9.31 -17.02 -5.81
C ARG A 65 8.43 -18.26 -5.73
N ASP A 66 8.89 -19.30 -5.04
CA ASP A 66 8.18 -20.58 -4.94
C ASP A 66 6.82 -20.39 -4.23
N ASN A 67 6.74 -19.52 -3.20
CA ASN A 67 5.49 -19.16 -2.54
C ASN A 67 4.52 -18.39 -3.46
N VAL A 68 5.01 -17.41 -4.22
CA VAL A 68 4.18 -16.64 -5.16
C VAL A 68 3.64 -17.55 -6.26
N GLU A 69 4.49 -18.41 -6.83
CA GLU A 69 4.10 -19.37 -7.85
C GLU A 69 3.06 -20.38 -7.30
N ALA A 70 3.23 -20.88 -6.08
CA ALA A 70 2.24 -21.76 -5.43
C ALA A 70 0.88 -21.08 -5.19
N ASN A 71 0.87 -19.82 -4.71
CA ASN A 71 -0.36 -19.07 -4.49
C ASN A 71 -1.12 -18.82 -5.81
N ILE A 72 -0.40 -18.45 -6.87
CA ILE A 72 -0.99 -18.23 -8.20
C ILE A 72 -1.51 -19.54 -8.78
N ALA A 73 -0.74 -20.63 -8.65
CA ALA A 73 -1.16 -21.96 -9.09
C ALA A 73 -2.48 -22.39 -8.42
N GLN A 74 -2.60 -22.16 -7.11
CA GLN A 74 -3.82 -22.43 -6.36
C GLN A 74 -4.99 -21.56 -6.84
N ALA A 75 -4.79 -20.25 -7.00
CA ALA A 75 -5.85 -19.33 -7.42
C ALA A 75 -6.35 -19.61 -8.84
N LEU A 76 -5.45 -19.99 -9.75
CA LEU A 76 -5.78 -20.29 -11.14
C LEU A 76 -6.17 -21.75 -11.38
N HIS A 77 -6.04 -22.62 -10.38
CA HIS A 77 -6.22 -24.08 -10.51
C HIS A 77 -5.33 -24.68 -11.61
N LEU A 78 -4.08 -24.21 -11.69
CA LEU A 78 -3.08 -24.67 -12.67
C LEU A 78 -1.89 -25.32 -11.96
N PRO A 79 -1.14 -26.21 -12.63
CA PRO A 79 0.14 -26.69 -12.12
C PRO A 79 1.11 -25.52 -11.90
N GLN A 80 1.89 -25.56 -10.83
CA GLN A 80 2.86 -24.51 -10.51
C GLN A 80 3.93 -24.33 -11.60
N SER A 81 4.27 -25.40 -12.32
CA SER A 81 5.20 -25.40 -13.44
C SER A 81 4.63 -24.83 -14.74
N SER A 82 3.34 -24.45 -14.77
CA SER A 82 2.71 -23.92 -15.98
C SER A 82 3.33 -22.58 -16.41
N PRO A 83 3.51 -22.34 -17.72
CA PRO A 83 4.01 -21.07 -18.24
C PRO A 83 3.20 -19.85 -17.77
N GLU A 84 1.89 -20.01 -17.61
CA GLU A 84 0.95 -18.98 -17.15
C GLU A 84 1.27 -18.57 -15.71
N VAL A 85 1.46 -19.53 -14.79
CA VAL A 85 1.84 -19.27 -13.39
C VAL A 85 3.18 -18.57 -13.33
N ILE A 86 4.18 -19.05 -14.08
CA ILE A 86 5.53 -18.47 -14.10
C ILE A 86 5.50 -17.02 -14.62
N SER A 87 4.72 -16.76 -15.67
CA SER A 87 4.56 -15.43 -16.27
C SER A 87 3.83 -14.46 -15.33
N ALA A 88 2.75 -14.93 -14.69
CA ALA A 88 2.00 -14.16 -13.70
C ALA A 88 2.87 -13.85 -12.48
N ALA A 89 3.63 -14.83 -11.96
CA ALA A 89 4.55 -14.63 -10.85
C ALA A 89 5.61 -13.58 -11.19
N ARG A 90 6.23 -13.64 -12.38
CA ARG A 90 7.15 -12.59 -12.84
C ARG A 90 6.50 -11.22 -12.85
N SER A 91 5.25 -11.13 -13.31
CA SER A 91 4.50 -9.88 -13.33
C SER A 91 4.23 -9.35 -11.93
N VAL A 92 3.94 -10.22 -10.95
CA VAL A 92 3.81 -9.84 -9.53
C VAL A 92 5.08 -9.17 -9.02
N PHE A 93 6.26 -9.79 -9.19
CA PHE A 93 7.52 -9.21 -8.72
C PHE A 93 7.83 -7.85 -9.35
N ARG A 94 7.54 -7.69 -10.65
CA ARG A 94 7.70 -6.41 -11.35
C ARG A 94 6.72 -5.36 -10.82
N THR A 95 5.45 -5.70 -10.67
CA THR A 95 4.42 -4.81 -10.13
C THR A 95 4.74 -4.41 -8.69
N SER A 96 5.20 -5.32 -7.83
CA SER A 96 5.64 -4.98 -6.48
C SER A 96 6.79 -3.97 -6.47
N ALA A 97 7.77 -4.12 -7.36
CA ALA A 97 8.88 -3.16 -7.49
C ALA A 97 8.40 -1.79 -8.03
N ARG A 98 7.45 -1.77 -8.96
CA ARG A 98 6.83 -0.53 -9.47
C ARG A 98 6.01 0.16 -8.38
N ASN A 99 5.20 -0.58 -7.62
CA ASN A 99 4.43 -0.03 -6.49
C ASN A 99 5.35 0.62 -5.45
N PHE A 100 6.49 -0.02 -5.14
CA PHE A 100 7.47 0.55 -4.22
C PHE A 100 8.08 1.85 -4.76
N THR A 101 8.35 1.90 -6.07
CA THR A 101 8.81 3.12 -6.74
C THR A 101 7.77 4.24 -6.67
N ASP A 102 6.50 3.90 -6.92
CA ASP A 102 5.40 4.86 -6.83
C ASP A 102 5.27 5.39 -5.39
N LEU A 103 5.35 4.50 -4.38
CA LEU A 103 5.34 4.86 -2.96
C LEU A 103 6.48 5.82 -2.59
N ILE A 104 7.70 5.57 -3.05
CA ILE A 104 8.86 6.45 -2.78
C ILE A 104 8.62 7.86 -3.35
N THR A 105 8.03 7.97 -4.54
CA THR A 105 7.80 9.26 -5.20
C THR A 105 6.48 9.92 -4.80
N MET A 106 5.66 9.24 -4.00
CA MET A 106 4.33 9.67 -3.59
C MET A 106 4.31 11.01 -2.84
N PRO A 107 5.23 11.33 -1.90
CA PRO A 107 5.25 12.62 -1.20
C PRO A 107 5.47 13.83 -2.11
N ARG A 108 5.92 13.60 -3.35
CA ARG A 108 6.19 14.64 -4.36
C ARG A 108 5.06 14.78 -5.38
N GLN A 109 4.04 13.93 -5.32
CA GLN A 109 2.91 14.02 -6.24
C GLN A 109 2.01 15.20 -5.85
N SER A 110 1.58 15.97 -6.85
CA SER A 110 0.59 17.01 -6.61
C SER A 110 -0.78 16.38 -6.37
N ARG A 111 -1.65 17.09 -5.64
CA ARG A 111 -3.05 16.67 -5.46
C ARG A 111 -3.74 16.36 -6.80
N HIS A 112 -3.50 17.20 -7.80
CA HIS A 112 -4.04 17.01 -9.16
C HIS A 112 -3.53 15.71 -9.79
N SER A 113 -2.21 15.48 -9.74
CA SER A 113 -1.61 14.25 -10.28
C SER A 113 -2.11 12.98 -9.60
N LEU A 114 -2.42 13.04 -8.29
CA LEU A 114 -3.05 11.92 -7.58
C LEU A 114 -4.46 11.67 -8.09
N LEU A 115 -5.27 12.72 -8.26
CA LEU A 115 -6.64 12.58 -8.78
C LEU A 115 -6.66 11.99 -10.20
N ASP A 116 -5.74 12.40 -11.05
CA ASP A 116 -5.61 11.91 -12.43
C ASP A 116 -5.07 10.47 -12.52
N SER A 117 -4.37 10.01 -11.48
CA SER A 117 -3.73 8.68 -11.48
C SER A 117 -4.70 7.51 -11.33
N LEU A 118 -5.94 7.77 -10.89
CA LEU A 118 -6.91 6.74 -10.59
C LEU A 118 -8.11 6.83 -11.53
N HIS A 119 -8.31 5.75 -12.28
CA HIS A 119 -9.46 5.56 -13.16
C HIS A 119 -10.39 4.51 -12.56
N VAL A 120 -11.66 4.87 -12.40
CA VAL A 120 -12.70 3.93 -11.98
C VAL A 120 -13.10 3.11 -13.20
N ILE A 121 -12.88 1.79 -13.13
CA ILE A 121 -13.19 0.87 -14.23
C ILE A 121 -14.66 0.43 -14.16
N GLU A 122 -15.14 0.16 -12.95
CA GLU A 122 -16.52 -0.25 -12.67
C GLU A 122 -17.10 0.60 -11.54
N GLY A 123 -18.37 0.99 -11.68
CA GLY A 123 -19.04 1.90 -10.76
C GLY A 123 -18.62 3.36 -10.93
N ASP A 124 -18.89 4.17 -9.92
CA ASP A 124 -18.55 5.58 -9.89
C ASP A 124 -18.30 6.08 -8.45
N TRP A 125 -17.95 7.36 -8.35
CA TRP A 125 -17.76 8.02 -7.05
C TRP A 125 -19.06 8.25 -6.31
N GLN A 126 -20.20 8.30 -7.01
CA GLN A 126 -21.51 8.48 -6.41
C GLN A 126 -21.81 7.35 -5.42
N THR A 127 -21.41 6.12 -5.76
CA THR A 127 -21.54 4.96 -4.87
C THR A 127 -20.91 5.20 -3.49
N ILE A 128 -19.77 5.89 -3.45
CA ILE A 128 -19.06 6.23 -2.22
C ILE A 128 -19.75 7.39 -1.51
N GLU A 129 -20.16 8.41 -2.26
CA GLU A 129 -20.84 9.60 -1.74
C GLU A 129 -22.18 9.24 -1.10
N ASP A 130 -22.97 8.36 -1.72
CA ASP A 130 -24.24 7.88 -1.20
C ASP A 130 -24.06 7.08 0.10
N ALA A 131 -23.03 6.22 0.14
CA ALA A 131 -22.69 5.47 1.34
C ALA A 131 -22.27 6.38 2.51
N ILE A 132 -21.55 7.46 2.23
CA ILE A 132 -21.20 8.48 3.22
C ILE A 132 -22.44 9.26 3.66
N ALA A 133 -23.30 9.67 2.71
CA ALA A 133 -24.52 10.44 2.97
C ALA A 133 -25.53 9.68 3.84
N ALA A 134 -25.51 8.35 3.81
CA ALA A 134 -26.32 7.50 4.70
C ALA A 134 -25.98 7.66 6.20
N GLY A 135 -24.88 8.34 6.55
CA GLY A 135 -24.58 8.77 7.93
C GLY A 135 -24.12 7.65 8.88
N LYS A 136 -23.85 6.45 8.36
CA LYS A 136 -23.41 5.27 9.15
C LYS A 136 -21.89 5.06 9.15
N GLY A 137 -21.16 5.84 8.36
CA GLY A 137 -19.76 5.59 8.04
C GLY A 137 -19.59 4.55 6.93
N VAL A 138 -18.39 4.47 6.36
CA VAL A 138 -18.06 3.55 5.25
C VAL A 138 -16.80 2.78 5.61
N ILE A 139 -16.82 1.46 5.38
CA ILE A 139 -15.66 0.59 5.51
C ILE A 139 -15.20 0.19 4.11
N PHE A 140 -13.99 0.61 3.74
CA PHE A 140 -13.34 0.16 2.52
C PHE A 140 -12.52 -1.09 2.80
N VAL A 141 -12.82 -2.17 2.08
CA VAL A 141 -12.08 -3.43 2.14
C VAL A 141 -11.25 -3.56 0.87
N LEU A 142 -9.93 -3.62 1.02
CA LEU A 142 -8.97 -3.70 -0.07
C LEU A 142 -8.12 -4.95 0.09
N GLY A 143 -7.81 -5.62 -1.03
CA GLY A 143 -6.75 -6.61 -1.08
C GLY A 143 -5.37 -5.95 -1.18
N HIS A 144 -4.32 -6.68 -0.82
CA HIS A 144 -2.93 -6.29 -1.13
C HIS A 144 -2.66 -6.51 -2.64
N LEU A 145 -3.36 -5.76 -3.48
CA LEU A 145 -3.37 -5.91 -4.92
C LEU A 145 -3.10 -4.56 -5.59
N GLY A 146 -2.21 -4.57 -6.59
CA GLY A 146 -1.84 -3.34 -7.30
C GLY A 146 -1.25 -2.28 -6.38
N ALA A 147 -1.36 -1.02 -6.76
CA ALA A 147 -0.85 0.11 -5.98
C ALA A 147 -1.85 0.53 -4.89
N PHE A 148 -2.17 -0.38 -3.96
CA PHE A 148 -3.19 -0.13 -2.92
C PHE A 148 -2.87 1.08 -2.02
N ASP A 149 -1.59 1.41 -1.80
CA ASP A 149 -1.17 2.60 -1.07
C ASP A 149 -1.63 3.91 -1.75
N LEU A 150 -1.67 3.93 -3.09
CA LEU A 150 -2.12 5.07 -3.88
C LEU A 150 -3.60 5.36 -3.65
N VAL A 151 -4.41 4.33 -3.47
CA VAL A 151 -5.86 4.45 -3.27
C VAL A 151 -6.14 5.37 -2.09
N GLY A 152 -5.53 5.11 -0.93
CA GLY A 152 -5.69 5.96 0.25
C GLY A 152 -5.33 7.43 0.02
N GLN A 153 -4.27 7.70 -0.76
CA GLN A 153 -3.89 9.07 -1.12
C GLN A 153 -4.91 9.75 -2.02
N VAL A 154 -5.50 9.02 -2.97
CA VAL A 154 -6.56 9.56 -3.84
C VAL A 154 -7.80 9.91 -3.02
N PHE A 155 -8.18 9.06 -2.06
CA PHE A 155 -9.29 9.37 -1.16
C PHE A 155 -9.02 10.65 -0.33
N TRP A 156 -7.80 10.79 0.21
CA TRP A 156 -7.40 12.01 0.91
C TRP A 156 -7.41 13.23 -0.02
N ALA A 157 -6.89 13.09 -1.24
CA ALA A 157 -6.88 14.12 -2.28
C ALA A 157 -8.28 14.50 -2.77
N ARG A 158 -9.31 13.68 -2.51
CA ARG A 158 -10.73 14.02 -2.75
C ARG A 158 -11.38 14.71 -1.57
N GLY A 159 -10.71 14.77 -0.42
CA GLY A 159 -11.21 15.42 0.79
C GLY A 159 -11.91 14.47 1.77
N TYR A 160 -11.85 13.16 1.53
CA TYR A 160 -12.40 12.20 2.48
C TYR A 160 -11.53 12.10 3.74
N LYS A 161 -12.18 12.04 4.91
CA LYS A 161 -11.53 11.76 6.19
C LYS A 161 -11.33 10.26 6.32
N LEU A 162 -10.09 9.81 6.32
CA LEU A 162 -9.74 8.39 6.38
C LEU A 162 -9.14 8.02 7.74
N THR A 163 -9.51 6.85 8.22
CA THR A 163 -8.84 6.16 9.32
C THR A 163 -8.33 4.83 8.79
N ILE A 164 -7.02 4.60 8.89
CA ILE A 164 -6.37 3.38 8.42
C ILE A 164 -5.82 2.63 9.63
N VAL A 165 -6.08 1.33 9.68
CA VAL A 165 -5.52 0.45 10.71
C VAL A 165 -4.26 -0.20 10.17
N THR A 166 -3.14 -0.07 10.89
CA THR A 166 -1.86 -0.68 10.52
C THR A 166 -1.47 -1.75 11.54
N GLY A 167 -1.04 -2.91 11.06
CA GLY A 167 -0.48 -3.96 11.91
C GLY A 167 0.86 -3.54 12.54
N ARG A 168 1.16 -4.09 13.72
CA ARG A 168 2.52 -4.03 14.30
C ARG A 168 3.26 -5.28 13.86
N THR A 169 4.31 -5.13 13.05
CA THR A 169 5.20 -6.21 12.62
C THR A 169 6.63 -5.86 12.97
#